data_AF-A0A1I7RU83-F1
#
_entry.id   AF-A0A1I7RU83-F1
#
_cell.length_a   1.000
_cell.length_b   1.000
_cell.length_c   1.000
_cell.angle_alpha   90.00
_cell.angle_beta   90.00
_cell.angle_gamma   90.00
#
_symmetry.space_group_name_H-M   'P 1'
#
loop_
_entity.id
_entity.type
_entity.pdbx_description
1 polymer ?
#
loop_
_entity_poly.entity_id
_entity_poly.type
_entity_poly.pdbx_seq_one_letter_code
_entity_poly.pdbx_strand_id
1 'polypeptide(L)'
;MMVKPQILICFTIFVIADAVEETVLEKKAKYMENLMDTSVKPCENFWSFANQHYDFAKLPYRYLQVLGEVFNSTRKDEINSIKKIRNHFAECRSKGLASFTRDLNTATQRDKPWEKDMNLLERRFQNSSLSDNATYMEMMTEMLRLQHKYSLDGAMESLTRLAQANIVFPPVYREAVNSKVENTTVAKTFLARIFDEDVDVSNREPVLLIIPSEVSTRQRIWNLFKEMVSNVSATTIPKYITCETYMSELFPIFVQKMVYDHMGADNAKKVSDLFRADLRDLIRTVEAEFKHGNMLNDETRTVLLDKLRNNTFNLIDHPIFEDSMFEKYFGNLTTEYPLLNQFANNAKPMIRAAKGRGNEFFWTPRLDASHLFYVYGSIRIVLSFLILPVY
;
A
#
# COMPACT_ATOMS: atom_id res chain seq x y z
N MET A 1 -22.72 34.71 21.20
CA MET A 1 -23.66 33.61 20.94
C MET A 1 -23.38 33.04 19.55
N MET A 2 -22.56 31.98 19.47
CA MET A 2 -22.51 31.01 18.36
C MET A 2 -21.50 29.92 18.75
N VAL A 3 -21.77 28.67 18.40
CA VAL A 3 -20.93 27.50 18.75
C VAL A 3 -20.29 26.98 17.46
N LYS A 4 -19.00 26.61 17.52
CA LYS A 4 -18.34 25.78 16.51
C LYS A 4 -17.81 24.50 17.15
N PRO A 5 -18.35 23.32 16.80
CA PRO A 5 -17.76 22.03 17.13
C PRO A 5 -16.86 21.54 16.00
N GLN A 6 -15.64 21.09 16.30
CA GLN A 6 -14.83 20.30 15.37
C GLN A 6 -14.16 19.15 16.13
N ILE A 7 -14.44 17.93 15.70
CA ILE A 7 -14.00 16.65 16.31
C ILE A 7 -13.02 15.99 15.34
N LEU A 8 -12.01 15.30 15.85
CA LEU A 8 -11.20 14.34 15.07
C LEU A 8 -10.91 13.08 15.90
N ILE A 9 -10.86 11.92 15.24
CA ILE A 9 -10.91 10.58 15.85
C ILE A 9 -9.88 9.65 15.20
N CYS A 10 -9.25 8.79 16.01
CA CYS A 10 -8.60 7.52 15.60
C CYS A 10 -8.92 6.44 16.66
N PHE A 11 -8.91 5.15 16.29
CA PHE A 11 -9.78 4.15 16.94
C PHE A 11 -9.15 2.78 17.26
N THR A 12 -9.59 2.17 18.39
CA THR A 12 -9.64 0.74 18.77
C THR A 12 -10.27 0.65 20.19
N ILE A 13 -10.99 -0.36 20.69
CA ILE A 13 -11.71 -1.59 20.23
C ILE A 13 -12.59 -2.05 21.47
N PHE A 14 -13.56 -3.00 21.56
CA PHE A 14 -13.99 -4.22 20.85
C PHE A 14 -15.48 -4.63 21.17
N VAL A 15 -15.89 -5.87 20.81
CA VAL A 15 -17.20 -6.57 21.01
C VAL A 15 -17.70 -6.67 22.49
N ILE A 16 -18.90 -7.16 22.87
CA ILE A 16 -19.90 -8.15 22.39
C ILE A 16 -21.33 -7.67 22.86
N ALA A 17 -22.52 -7.89 22.26
CA ALA A 17 -22.99 -8.35 20.93
C ALA A 17 -24.21 -7.52 20.43
N ASP A 18 -25.20 -7.27 21.30
CA ASP A 18 -26.33 -6.33 21.12
C ASP A 18 -26.16 -5.10 22.03
N ALA A 19 -25.79 -5.39 23.29
CA ALA A 19 -24.88 -4.58 24.11
C ALA A 19 -23.53 -4.26 23.41
N VAL A 20 -23.33 -4.58 22.13
CA VAL A 20 -22.18 -4.08 21.36
C VAL A 20 -22.40 -2.66 20.84
N GLU A 21 -23.62 -2.23 20.53
CA GLU A 21 -23.80 -0.84 20.10
C GLU A 21 -23.59 0.09 21.30
N GLU A 22 -24.20 -0.26 22.43
CA GLU A 22 -23.94 0.37 23.73
C GLU A 22 -22.46 0.25 24.13
N THR A 23 -21.86 -0.96 24.24
CA THR A 23 -20.45 -1.03 24.69
C THR A 23 -19.42 -0.55 23.67
N VAL A 24 -19.71 -0.44 22.36
CA VAL A 24 -18.82 0.25 21.40
C VAL A 24 -18.94 1.77 21.55
N LEU A 25 -20.14 2.29 21.80
CA LEU A 25 -20.33 3.70 22.14
C LEU A 25 -19.73 4.05 23.52
N GLU A 26 -19.85 3.18 24.52
CA GLU A 26 -19.15 3.32 25.82
C GLU A 26 -17.64 3.22 25.67
N LYS A 27 -17.12 2.27 24.88
CA LYS A 27 -15.66 2.16 24.66
C LYS A 27 -15.15 3.34 23.84
N LYS A 28 -15.92 3.87 22.88
CA LYS A 28 -15.65 5.14 22.19
C LYS A 28 -15.63 6.30 23.19
N ALA A 29 -16.68 6.46 23.99
CA ALA A 29 -16.80 7.50 25.02
C ALA A 29 -15.63 7.43 26.01
N LYS A 30 -15.47 6.30 26.69
CA LYS A 30 -14.38 6.04 27.64
C LYS A 30 -13.00 6.21 27.01
N TYR A 31 -12.78 5.82 25.76
CA TYR A 31 -11.51 6.08 25.08
C TYR A 31 -11.29 7.58 24.89
N MET A 32 -12.28 8.30 24.34
CA MET A 32 -12.22 9.77 24.18
C MET A 32 -12.04 10.50 25.52
N GLU A 33 -12.76 10.10 26.57
CA GLU A 33 -12.63 10.63 27.94
C GLU A 33 -11.23 10.43 28.50
N ASN A 34 -10.59 9.28 28.23
CA ASN A 34 -9.19 9.04 28.60
C ASN A 34 -8.18 9.83 27.74
N LEU A 35 -8.60 10.49 26.65
CA LEU A 35 -7.76 11.42 25.89
C LEU A 35 -7.94 12.87 26.37
N MET A 36 -9.13 13.18 26.90
CA MET A 36 -9.55 14.55 27.20
C MET A 36 -8.96 15.07 28.51
N ASP A 37 -8.31 16.22 28.46
CA ASP A 37 -7.92 16.95 29.66
C ASP A 37 -9.11 17.73 30.23
N THR A 38 -9.91 17.06 31.05
CA THR A 38 -11.07 17.64 31.73
C THR A 38 -10.73 18.76 32.72
N SER A 39 -9.44 19.02 33.02
CA SER A 39 -9.00 20.21 33.78
C SER A 39 -8.89 21.47 32.91
N VAL A 40 -8.77 21.32 31.59
CA VAL A 40 -8.72 22.42 30.62
C VAL A 40 -10.13 22.71 30.11
N LYS A 41 -10.56 23.98 30.07
CA LYS A 41 -11.87 24.30 29.49
C LYS A 41 -11.79 24.19 27.96
N PRO A 42 -12.68 23.42 27.28
CA PRO A 42 -12.64 23.26 25.82
C PRO A 42 -12.77 24.59 25.06
N CYS A 43 -13.49 25.57 25.63
CA CYS A 43 -13.65 26.90 25.04
C CYS A 43 -12.43 27.81 25.20
N GLU A 44 -11.47 27.47 26.06
CA GLU A 44 -10.27 28.27 26.33
C GLU A 44 -9.03 27.70 25.63
N ASN A 45 -8.89 26.37 25.60
CA ASN A 45 -7.87 25.69 24.79
C ASN A 45 -8.36 24.28 24.39
N PHE A 46 -9.09 24.22 23.27
CA PHE A 46 -9.64 22.96 22.74
C PHE A 46 -8.55 21.92 22.40
N TRP A 47 -7.38 22.36 21.90
CA TRP A 47 -6.32 21.42 21.49
C TRP A 47 -5.73 20.65 22.68
N SER A 48 -5.47 21.36 23.79
CA SER A 48 -5.10 20.74 25.06
C SER A 48 -6.23 19.87 25.61
N PHE A 49 -7.46 20.41 25.67
CA PHE A 49 -8.62 19.65 26.14
C PHE A 49 -8.81 18.34 25.37
N ALA A 50 -8.57 18.29 24.06
CA ALA A 50 -8.82 17.11 23.23
C ALA A 50 -7.67 16.08 23.18
N ASN A 51 -6.41 16.50 23.39
CA ASN A 51 -5.24 15.66 23.10
C ASN A 51 -4.21 15.52 24.25
N GLN A 52 -4.29 16.30 25.33
CA GLN A 52 -3.15 16.47 26.24
C GLN A 52 -2.84 15.23 27.12
N HIS A 53 -3.78 14.29 27.30
CA HIS A 53 -3.50 12.99 27.96
C HIS A 53 -3.08 11.90 26.97
N TYR A 54 -3.06 12.19 25.66
CA TYR A 54 -2.78 11.19 24.65
C TYR A 54 -1.28 11.00 24.40
N ASP A 55 -0.74 9.94 24.98
CA ASP A 55 0.62 9.49 24.71
C ASP A 55 0.72 8.84 23.32
N PHE A 56 0.95 9.67 22.30
CA PHE A 56 1.22 9.26 20.93
C PHE A 56 2.43 8.30 20.81
N ALA A 57 3.36 8.29 21.76
CA ALA A 57 4.49 7.34 21.76
C ALA A 57 4.09 5.95 22.29
N LYS A 58 3.01 5.83 23.08
CA LYS A 58 2.42 4.53 23.49
C LYS A 58 1.55 3.88 22.41
N LEU A 59 1.08 4.63 21.41
CA LEU A 59 0.23 4.11 20.32
C LEU A 59 0.85 2.89 19.58
N PRO A 60 2.10 2.95 19.09
CA PRO A 60 2.73 1.81 18.41
C PRO A 60 2.80 0.56 19.29
N TYR A 61 3.09 0.70 20.58
CA TYR A 61 3.15 -0.44 21.50
C TYR A 61 1.79 -1.12 21.70
N ARG A 62 0.70 -0.34 21.80
CA ARG A 62 -0.66 -0.91 21.86
C ARG A 62 -1.02 -1.64 20.57
N TYR A 63 -0.69 -1.07 19.41
CA TYR A 63 -0.91 -1.73 18.12
C TYR A 63 -0.11 -3.05 17.99
N LEU A 64 1.17 -3.06 18.37
CA LEU A 64 2.00 -4.27 18.37
C LEU A 64 1.52 -5.33 19.38
N GLN A 65 0.94 -4.92 20.52
CA GLN A 65 0.28 -5.85 21.46
C GLN A 65 -0.94 -6.52 20.80
N VAL A 66 -1.83 -5.73 20.19
CA VAL A 66 -3.02 -6.26 19.49
C VAL A 66 -2.61 -7.17 18.33
N LEU A 67 -1.55 -6.85 17.58
CA LEU A 67 -0.99 -7.80 16.60
C LEU A 67 -0.54 -9.11 17.26
N GLY A 68 0.17 -9.05 18.39
CA GLY A 68 0.58 -10.25 19.14
C GLY A 68 -0.61 -11.11 19.58
N GLU A 69 -1.70 -10.49 20.03
CA GLU A 69 -2.95 -11.18 20.37
C GLU A 69 -3.61 -11.81 19.13
N VAL A 70 -3.71 -11.07 18.03
CA VAL A 70 -4.22 -11.53 16.72
C VAL A 70 -3.40 -12.69 16.16
N PHE A 71 -2.07 -12.68 16.27
CA PHE A 71 -1.20 -13.77 15.81
C PHE A 71 -1.35 -15.05 16.65
N ASN A 72 -1.64 -14.91 17.95
CA ASN A 72 -1.80 -16.05 18.86
C ASN A 72 -3.22 -16.66 18.85
N SER A 73 -4.27 -15.90 18.52
CA SER A 73 -5.65 -16.44 18.45
C SER A 73 -5.87 -17.30 17.20
N THR A 74 -6.12 -18.60 17.35
CA THR A 74 -6.34 -19.53 16.24
C THR A 74 -7.81 -19.85 15.98
N ARG A 75 -8.19 -20.00 14.70
CA ARG A 75 -9.51 -20.50 14.28
C ARG A 75 -9.45 -21.98 13.89
N LYS A 76 -10.51 -22.75 14.19
CA LYS A 76 -10.61 -24.20 13.86
C LYS A 76 -10.65 -24.44 12.34
N ASP A 77 -11.30 -23.53 11.64
CA ASP A 77 -11.63 -23.51 10.22
C ASP A 77 -10.69 -22.62 9.39
N GLU A 78 -9.58 -22.17 9.97
CA GLU A 78 -8.69 -21.16 9.40
C GLU A 78 -8.06 -21.56 8.04
N ILE A 79 -8.00 -20.59 7.12
CA ILE A 79 -7.44 -20.76 5.77
C ILE A 79 -5.96 -21.19 5.83
N ASN A 80 -5.55 -22.09 4.93
CA ASN A 80 -4.20 -22.66 4.94
C ASN A 80 -3.06 -21.63 4.74
N SER A 81 -3.30 -20.51 4.05
CA SER A 81 -2.33 -19.41 3.98
C SER A 81 -2.21 -18.62 5.29
N ILE A 82 -3.29 -18.46 6.06
CA ILE A 82 -3.23 -17.84 7.39
C ILE A 82 -2.49 -18.74 8.38
N LYS A 83 -2.72 -20.06 8.34
CA LYS A 83 -1.93 -21.04 9.11
C LYS A 83 -0.42 -20.95 8.81
N LYS A 84 -0.03 -20.81 7.54
CA LYS A 84 1.37 -20.55 7.14
C LYS A 84 1.93 -19.27 7.77
N ILE A 85 1.17 -18.16 7.75
CA ILE A 85 1.57 -16.88 8.36
C ILE A 85 1.80 -17.01 9.88
N ARG A 86 0.91 -17.71 10.60
CA ARG A 86 1.09 -17.98 12.04
C ARG A 86 2.36 -18.80 12.32
N ASN A 87 2.61 -19.85 11.53
CA ASN A 87 3.79 -20.69 11.69
C ASN A 87 5.09 -19.89 11.45
N HIS A 88 5.10 -19.03 10.43
CA HIS A 88 6.23 -18.13 10.11
C HIS A 88 6.48 -17.10 11.22
N PHE A 89 5.42 -16.54 11.80
CA PHE A 89 5.51 -15.68 12.98
C PHE A 89 6.03 -16.43 14.22
N ALA A 90 5.55 -17.66 14.46
CA ALA A 90 6.00 -18.49 15.57
C ALA A 90 7.48 -18.89 15.43
N GLU A 91 7.97 -19.13 14.20
CA GLU A 91 9.41 -19.33 13.95
C GLU A 91 10.21 -18.05 14.26
N CYS A 92 9.74 -16.87 13.82
CA CYS A 92 10.35 -15.59 14.15
C CYS A 92 10.44 -15.36 15.67
N ARG A 93 9.34 -15.61 16.39
CA ARG A 93 9.24 -15.44 17.85
C ARG A 93 10.12 -16.43 18.62
N SER A 94 10.27 -17.66 18.15
CA SER A 94 11.05 -18.72 18.83
C SER A 94 12.56 -18.66 18.55
N LYS A 95 12.98 -18.30 17.32
CA LYS A 95 14.40 -18.03 16.99
C LYS A 95 14.88 -16.66 17.45
N GLY A 96 13.96 -15.72 17.65
CA GLY A 96 14.27 -14.30 17.82
C GLY A 96 14.56 -13.62 16.48
N LEU A 97 13.92 -12.46 16.28
CA LEU A 97 13.91 -11.68 15.04
C LEU A 97 15.29 -11.51 14.37
N ALA A 98 16.34 -11.23 15.17
CA ALA A 98 17.68 -10.98 14.65
C ALA A 98 18.35 -12.24 14.07
N SER A 99 18.11 -13.44 14.64
CA SER A 99 18.58 -14.68 13.99
C SER A 99 17.67 -15.04 12.82
N PHE A 100 16.36 -14.93 12.98
CA PHE A 100 15.39 -15.28 11.93
C PHE A 100 15.63 -14.49 10.62
N THR A 101 15.79 -13.18 10.71
CA THR A 101 16.11 -12.33 9.55
C THR A 101 17.51 -12.60 8.98
N ARG A 102 18.50 -12.94 9.83
CA ARG A 102 19.83 -13.38 9.38
C ARG A 102 19.77 -14.71 8.62
N ASP A 103 19.02 -15.70 9.10
CA ASP A 103 18.85 -16.99 8.45
C ASP A 103 18.23 -16.81 7.05
N LEU A 104 17.15 -16.04 6.96
CA LEU A 104 16.48 -15.69 5.70
C LEU A 104 17.39 -14.91 4.74
N ASN A 105 18.16 -13.94 5.25
CA ASN A 105 19.18 -13.23 4.46
C ASN A 105 20.25 -14.20 3.92
N THR A 106 20.71 -15.13 4.74
CA THR A 106 21.75 -16.10 4.37
C THR A 106 21.26 -17.05 3.27
N ALA A 107 20.01 -17.54 3.37
CA ALA A 107 19.38 -18.30 2.28
C ALA A 107 19.24 -17.45 1.01
N THR A 108 18.72 -16.22 1.12
CA THR A 108 18.53 -15.30 0.00
C THR A 108 19.83 -15.03 -0.77
N GLN A 109 20.95 -14.85 -0.07
CA GLN A 109 22.26 -14.59 -0.67
C GLN A 109 22.99 -15.85 -1.15
N ARG A 110 22.69 -17.03 -0.61
CA ARG A 110 23.19 -18.33 -1.10
C ARG A 110 22.48 -18.75 -2.39
N ASP A 111 21.16 -18.66 -2.39
CA ASP A 111 20.29 -19.27 -3.41
C ASP A 111 19.95 -18.30 -4.56
N LYS A 112 20.13 -17.00 -4.33
CA LYS A 112 20.04 -15.90 -5.32
C LYS A 112 18.92 -16.07 -6.36
N PRO A 113 17.64 -16.17 -5.96
CA PRO A 113 16.56 -16.57 -6.86
C PRO A 113 16.30 -15.61 -8.06
N TRP A 114 16.90 -14.42 -8.10
CA TRP A 114 16.89 -13.48 -9.23
C TRP A 114 18.01 -13.69 -10.26
N GLU A 115 19.14 -14.32 -9.88
CA GLU A 115 20.37 -14.34 -10.69
C GLU A 115 20.18 -15.06 -12.02
N LYS A 116 19.36 -16.13 -12.06
CA LYS A 116 19.00 -16.84 -13.31
C LYS A 116 18.20 -15.95 -14.27
N ASP A 117 17.15 -15.30 -13.79
CA ASP A 117 16.27 -14.45 -14.61
C ASP A 117 17.04 -13.22 -15.14
N MET A 118 17.92 -12.65 -14.31
CA MET A 118 18.80 -11.54 -14.71
C MET A 118 19.83 -11.96 -15.76
N ASN A 119 20.51 -13.11 -15.59
CA ASN A 119 21.45 -13.62 -16.59
C ASN A 119 20.77 -13.87 -17.96
N LEU A 120 19.50 -14.27 -17.96
CA LEU A 120 18.72 -14.42 -19.19
C LEU A 120 18.36 -13.06 -19.81
N LEU A 121 17.96 -12.07 -19.00
CA LEU A 121 17.67 -10.72 -19.45
C LEU A 121 18.93 -10.03 -20.02
N GLU A 122 20.06 -10.12 -19.34
CA GLU A 122 21.31 -9.53 -19.78
C GLU A 122 21.78 -10.12 -21.11
N ARG A 123 21.80 -11.45 -21.26
CA ARG A 123 22.16 -12.11 -22.53
C ARG A 123 21.24 -11.71 -23.69
N ARG A 124 19.96 -11.43 -23.41
CA ARG A 124 18.99 -10.98 -24.42
C ARG A 124 19.30 -9.57 -24.96
N PHE A 125 19.80 -8.67 -24.12
CA PHE A 125 20.05 -7.26 -24.48
C PHE A 125 21.54 -6.86 -24.55
N GLN A 126 22.48 -7.78 -24.28
CA GLN A 126 23.93 -7.53 -24.24
C GLN A 126 24.47 -6.85 -25.51
N ASN A 127 23.99 -7.27 -26.68
CA ASN A 127 24.40 -6.76 -27.99
C ASN A 127 23.32 -5.85 -28.63
N SER A 128 22.30 -5.44 -27.88
CA SER A 128 21.25 -4.57 -28.39
C SER A 128 21.73 -3.11 -28.41
N SER A 129 21.46 -2.42 -29.51
CA SER A 129 21.64 -0.96 -29.57
C SER A 129 20.58 -0.20 -28.77
N LEU A 130 19.45 -0.84 -28.42
CA LEU A 130 18.23 -0.20 -27.88
C LEU A 130 17.66 0.96 -28.73
N SER A 131 18.15 1.15 -29.97
CA SER A 131 17.76 2.27 -30.84
C SER A 131 16.34 2.13 -31.39
N ASP A 132 15.86 0.89 -31.58
CA ASP A 132 14.47 0.61 -31.91
C ASP A 132 13.57 0.75 -30.65
N ASN A 133 12.40 1.38 -30.86
CA ASN A 133 11.39 1.59 -29.82
C ASN A 133 10.79 0.28 -29.32
N ALA A 134 10.55 -0.71 -30.19
CA ALA A 134 9.95 -1.99 -29.76
C ALA A 134 10.92 -2.80 -28.89
N THR A 135 12.20 -2.84 -29.27
CA THR A 135 13.29 -3.47 -28.53
C THR A 135 13.53 -2.80 -27.18
N TYR A 136 13.52 -1.46 -27.11
CA TYR A 136 13.58 -0.74 -25.83
C TYR A 136 12.34 -0.99 -24.96
N MET A 137 11.14 -0.97 -25.55
CA MET A 137 9.91 -1.26 -24.83
C MET A 137 9.88 -2.68 -24.27
N GLU A 138 10.39 -3.68 -25.01
CA GLU A 138 10.49 -5.04 -24.49
C GLU A 138 11.50 -5.14 -23.34
N MET A 139 12.67 -4.51 -23.46
CA MET A 139 13.65 -4.42 -22.36
C MET A 139 12.99 -3.82 -21.11
N MET A 140 12.34 -2.66 -21.23
CA MET A 140 11.64 -2.01 -20.13
C MET A 140 10.52 -2.88 -19.53
N THR A 141 9.79 -3.63 -20.36
CA THR A 141 8.75 -4.57 -19.91
C THR A 141 9.34 -5.67 -19.04
N GLU A 142 10.43 -6.30 -19.48
CA GLU A 142 11.09 -7.36 -18.73
C GLU A 142 11.80 -6.83 -17.46
N MET A 143 12.41 -5.64 -17.53
CA MET A 143 13.00 -4.96 -16.36
C MET A 143 11.96 -4.75 -15.26
N LEU A 144 10.82 -4.15 -15.61
CA LEU A 144 9.72 -3.91 -14.65
C LEU A 144 9.12 -5.22 -14.15
N ARG A 145 8.98 -6.24 -15.01
CA ARG A 145 8.54 -7.59 -14.59
C ARG A 145 9.47 -8.20 -13.54
N LEU A 146 10.79 -8.11 -13.72
CA LEU A 146 11.76 -8.62 -12.73
C LEU A 146 11.76 -7.77 -11.44
N GLN A 147 11.67 -6.45 -11.56
CA GLN A 147 11.61 -5.54 -10.42
C GLN A 147 10.40 -5.83 -9.51
N HIS A 148 9.22 -6.06 -10.10
CA HIS A 148 8.04 -6.49 -9.33
C HIS A 148 8.17 -7.93 -8.84
N LYS A 149 8.62 -8.89 -9.66
CA LYS A 149 8.76 -10.31 -9.28
C LYS A 149 9.61 -10.52 -8.02
N TYR A 150 10.63 -9.69 -7.82
CA TYR A 150 11.58 -9.80 -6.70
C TYR A 150 11.46 -8.67 -5.67
N SER A 151 10.42 -7.83 -5.73
CA SER A 151 10.14 -6.71 -4.80
C SER A 151 11.39 -5.96 -4.33
N LEU A 152 12.07 -5.37 -5.30
CA LEU A 152 13.32 -4.66 -5.06
C LEU A 152 13.02 -3.29 -4.41
N ASP A 153 12.92 -3.21 -3.08
CA ASP A 153 12.54 -1.96 -2.36
C ASP A 153 13.39 -0.75 -2.81
N GLY A 154 14.71 -0.93 -2.80
CA GLY A 154 15.66 0.08 -3.27
C GLY A 154 15.55 0.42 -4.77
N ALA A 155 14.87 -0.39 -5.58
CA ALA A 155 14.65 -0.12 -7.02
C ALA A 155 13.53 0.89 -7.26
N MET A 156 12.44 0.87 -6.48
CA MET A 156 11.41 1.90 -6.60
C MET A 156 11.94 3.25 -6.13
N GLU A 157 12.67 3.30 -5.01
CA GLU A 157 13.37 4.52 -4.60
C GLU A 157 14.46 4.92 -5.60
N SER A 158 15.18 3.96 -6.20
CA SER A 158 16.19 4.28 -7.23
C SER A 158 15.55 4.78 -8.54
N LEU A 159 14.44 4.22 -9.02
CA LEU A 159 13.68 4.83 -10.14
C LEU A 159 13.20 6.24 -9.77
N THR A 160 12.76 6.46 -8.52
CA THR A 160 12.44 7.79 -8.00
C THR A 160 13.64 8.72 -8.08
N ARG A 161 14.82 8.28 -7.63
CA ARG A 161 16.09 9.02 -7.70
C ARG A 161 16.58 9.22 -9.14
N LEU A 162 16.24 8.34 -10.08
CA LEU A 162 16.58 8.49 -11.51
C LEU A 162 15.66 9.46 -12.24
N ALA A 163 14.40 9.55 -11.85
CA ALA A 163 13.55 10.69 -12.22
C ALA A 163 14.11 11.99 -11.60
N GLN A 164 14.31 12.01 -10.28
CA GLN A 164 14.77 13.18 -9.52
C GLN A 164 16.17 13.69 -9.90
N ALA A 165 17.09 12.81 -10.33
CA ALA A 165 18.40 13.20 -10.84
C ALA A 165 18.34 13.97 -12.19
N ASN A 166 17.17 14.03 -12.82
CA ASN A 166 16.88 14.92 -13.96
C ASN A 166 15.99 16.11 -13.56
N ILE A 167 15.54 16.21 -12.30
CA ILE A 167 14.79 17.36 -11.74
C ILE A 167 15.78 18.41 -11.20
N VAL A 168 16.71 18.82 -12.05
CA VAL A 168 17.26 20.19 -12.07
C VAL A 168 16.76 20.80 -13.38
N PHE A 169 15.43 20.98 -13.48
CA PHE A 169 14.65 21.26 -14.70
C PHE A 169 15.42 22.05 -15.77
N PRO A 170 15.97 21.37 -16.80
CA PRO A 170 16.42 22.02 -18.03
C PRO A 170 15.30 21.90 -19.08
N PRO A 171 15.26 22.76 -20.12
CA PRO A 171 14.17 22.79 -21.11
C PRO A 171 14.22 21.65 -22.16
N VAL A 172 14.60 20.43 -21.72
CA VAL A 172 15.02 19.29 -22.57
C VAL A 172 13.87 18.35 -22.92
N TYR A 173 12.72 18.41 -22.23
CA TYR A 173 11.53 17.60 -22.53
C TYR A 173 10.79 17.99 -23.84
N ARG A 174 11.51 18.51 -24.86
CA ARG A 174 10.98 18.74 -26.21
C ARG A 174 10.98 17.49 -27.10
N GLU A 175 11.74 16.45 -26.75
CA GLU A 175 11.89 15.22 -27.57
C GLU A 175 11.34 13.94 -26.91
N ALA A 176 10.63 14.05 -25.78
CA ALA A 176 9.87 12.92 -25.26
C ALA A 176 8.70 12.63 -26.22
N VAL A 177 8.75 11.48 -26.91
CA VAL A 177 7.61 11.02 -27.73
C VAL A 177 6.52 10.55 -26.77
N ASN A 178 5.64 11.48 -26.39
CA ASN A 178 4.51 11.24 -25.50
C ASN A 178 3.43 10.39 -26.18
N SER A 179 3.71 9.09 -26.33
CA SER A 179 2.72 8.09 -26.72
C SER A 179 1.73 7.84 -25.57
N LYS A 180 0.79 8.76 -25.40
CA LYS A 180 -0.41 8.54 -24.58
C LYS A 180 -1.11 7.30 -25.12
N VAL A 181 -1.12 6.20 -24.36
CA VAL A 181 -1.66 4.92 -24.83
C VAL A 181 -3.18 4.92 -24.66
N GLU A 182 -3.86 5.68 -25.51
CA GLU A 182 -5.33 5.69 -25.60
C GLU A 182 -5.88 4.34 -26.10
N ASN A 183 -5.03 3.55 -26.79
CA ASN A 183 -5.33 2.16 -27.11
C ASN A 183 -5.19 1.26 -25.87
N THR A 184 -6.30 1.10 -25.15
CA THR A 184 -6.43 0.26 -23.95
C THR A 184 -5.85 -1.16 -24.12
N THR A 185 -5.87 -1.74 -25.32
CA THR A 185 -5.30 -3.08 -25.62
C THR A 185 -3.77 -3.11 -25.50
N VAL A 186 -3.07 -2.04 -25.90
CA VAL A 186 -1.59 -1.95 -25.80
C VAL A 186 -1.20 -1.75 -24.33
N ALA A 187 -1.88 -0.84 -23.64
CA ALA A 187 -1.71 -0.61 -22.21
C ALA A 187 -1.94 -1.89 -21.39
N LYS A 188 -3.03 -2.60 -21.68
CA LYS A 188 -3.38 -3.88 -21.07
C LYS A 188 -2.31 -4.95 -21.31
N THR A 189 -1.87 -5.13 -22.56
CA THR A 189 -0.82 -6.11 -22.91
C THR A 189 0.50 -5.82 -22.18
N PHE A 190 0.90 -4.54 -22.09
CA PHE A 190 2.11 -4.11 -21.38
C PHE A 190 2.04 -4.40 -19.87
N LEU A 191 0.97 -3.95 -19.20
CA LEU A 191 0.80 -4.20 -17.76
C LEU A 191 0.63 -5.70 -17.45
N ALA A 192 -0.02 -6.46 -18.34
CA ALA A 192 -0.16 -7.91 -18.19
C ALA A 192 1.18 -8.65 -18.26
N ARG A 193 2.12 -8.24 -19.14
CA ARG A 193 3.49 -8.79 -19.14
C ARG A 193 4.27 -8.43 -17.87
N ILE A 194 4.06 -7.24 -17.30
CA ILE A 194 4.78 -6.79 -16.10
C ILE A 194 4.32 -7.53 -14.84
N PHE A 195 3.00 -7.62 -14.63
CA PHE A 195 2.44 -8.21 -13.41
C PHE A 195 2.17 -9.72 -13.55
N ASP A 196 2.25 -10.27 -14.76
CA ASP A 196 1.89 -11.65 -15.11
C ASP A 196 0.45 -11.97 -14.67
N GLU A 197 -0.48 -11.07 -15.02
CA GLU A 197 -1.91 -11.09 -14.69
C GLU A 197 -2.77 -10.34 -15.72
N ASP A 198 -4.04 -10.70 -15.84
CA ASP A 198 -5.01 -9.98 -16.68
C ASP A 198 -5.51 -8.69 -15.99
N VAL A 199 -4.79 -7.58 -16.20
CA VAL A 199 -5.09 -6.27 -15.61
C VAL A 199 -6.32 -5.63 -16.26
N ASP A 200 -7.31 -5.29 -15.43
CA ASP A 200 -8.42 -4.45 -15.85
C ASP A 200 -8.00 -2.97 -15.88
N VAL A 201 -7.96 -2.39 -17.07
CA VAL A 201 -7.63 -0.97 -17.34
C VAL A 201 -8.86 -0.14 -17.73
N SER A 202 -10.06 -0.73 -17.78
CA SER A 202 -11.27 -0.09 -18.32
C SER A 202 -11.65 1.22 -17.61
N ASN A 203 -11.45 1.28 -16.30
CA ASN A 203 -11.78 2.42 -15.44
C ASN A 203 -10.57 3.28 -15.04
N ARG A 204 -9.38 3.10 -15.66
CA ARG A 204 -8.12 3.73 -15.18
C ARG A 204 -7.76 5.03 -15.88
N GLU A 205 -6.97 5.85 -15.18
CA GLU A 205 -6.19 6.94 -15.77
C GLU A 205 -5.31 6.38 -16.92
N PRO A 206 -5.15 7.11 -18.05
CA PRO A 206 -4.48 6.59 -19.24
C PRO A 206 -3.01 6.30 -18.98
N VAL A 207 -2.55 5.13 -19.43
CA VAL A 207 -1.13 4.75 -19.38
C VAL A 207 -0.36 5.61 -20.38
N LEU A 208 0.39 6.60 -19.90
CA LEU A 208 1.45 7.21 -20.72
C LEU A 208 2.63 6.22 -20.82
N LEU A 209 3.54 6.41 -21.76
CA LEU A 209 4.81 5.69 -21.86
C LEU A 209 5.90 6.67 -22.28
N ILE A 210 6.93 6.85 -21.45
CA ILE A 210 8.07 7.71 -21.78
C ILE A 210 9.15 6.86 -22.48
N ILE A 211 9.26 7.05 -23.80
CA ILE A 211 10.34 6.49 -24.63
C ILE A 211 11.32 7.63 -24.95
N PRO A 212 12.56 7.62 -24.43
CA PRO A 212 13.56 8.63 -24.78
C PRO A 212 13.89 8.59 -26.28
N SER A 213 14.05 9.75 -26.93
CA SER A 213 14.56 9.82 -28.32
C SER A 213 15.98 9.26 -28.41
N GLU A 214 16.84 9.66 -27.47
CA GLU A 214 18.25 9.30 -27.42
C GLU A 214 18.56 7.85 -27.07
N VAL A 215 19.42 7.22 -27.88
CA VAL A 215 19.99 5.89 -27.63
C VAL A 215 20.88 5.87 -26.38
N SER A 216 21.68 6.93 -26.17
CA SER A 216 22.52 7.14 -24.97
C SER A 216 21.71 7.06 -23.68
N THR A 217 20.57 7.74 -23.63
CA THR A 217 19.69 7.77 -22.46
C THR A 217 19.04 6.40 -22.21
N ARG A 218 18.65 5.67 -23.25
CA ARG A 218 18.15 4.28 -23.13
C ARG A 218 19.21 3.33 -22.56
N GLN A 219 20.45 3.41 -23.07
CA GLN A 219 21.56 2.59 -22.58
C GLN A 219 21.96 2.93 -21.14
N ARG A 220 21.85 4.21 -20.75
CA ARG A 220 22.02 4.66 -19.35
C ARG A 220 20.98 4.00 -18.43
N ILE A 221 19.70 4.03 -18.80
CA ILE A 221 18.60 3.39 -18.04
C ILE A 221 18.85 1.88 -17.87
N TRP A 222 19.28 1.19 -18.94
CA TRP A 222 19.63 -0.23 -18.89
C TRP A 222 20.80 -0.53 -17.94
N ASN A 223 21.89 0.25 -18.00
CA ASN A 223 23.03 0.07 -17.11
C ASN A 223 22.67 0.30 -15.65
N LEU A 224 21.92 1.35 -15.36
CA LEU A 224 21.42 1.67 -14.02
C LEU A 224 20.51 0.57 -13.46
N PHE A 225 19.70 -0.09 -14.29
CA PHE A 225 18.92 -1.24 -13.87
C PHE A 225 19.80 -2.45 -13.51
N LYS A 226 20.83 -2.75 -14.30
CA LYS A 226 21.78 -3.84 -13.94
C LYS A 226 22.54 -3.53 -12.65
N GLU A 227 22.96 -2.28 -12.44
CA GLU A 227 23.58 -1.83 -11.18
C GLU A 227 22.61 -1.98 -10.01
N MET A 228 21.37 -1.52 -10.17
CA MET A 228 20.28 -1.64 -9.21
C MET A 228 19.99 -3.11 -8.83
N VAL A 229 19.90 -4.03 -9.79
CA VAL A 229 19.69 -5.46 -9.48
C VAL A 229 20.98 -6.17 -9.01
N SER A 230 22.16 -5.70 -9.39
CA SER A 230 23.42 -6.14 -8.77
C SER A 230 23.44 -5.78 -7.29
N ASN A 231 22.99 -4.58 -6.94
CA ASN A 231 22.82 -4.11 -5.57
C ASN A 231 21.68 -4.84 -4.81
N VAL A 232 20.85 -5.66 -5.45
CA VAL A 232 19.91 -6.57 -4.76
C VAL A 232 20.65 -7.70 -4.04
N SER A 233 21.84 -8.08 -4.54
CA SER A 233 22.76 -8.92 -3.76
C SER A 233 23.32 -8.24 -2.50
N ALA A 234 23.05 -6.94 -2.31
CA ALA A 234 23.33 -6.21 -1.08
C ALA A 234 22.07 -5.86 -0.25
N THR A 235 20.84 -5.98 -0.80
CA THR A 235 19.62 -5.85 0.03
C THR A 235 19.57 -6.98 1.04
N THR A 236 19.76 -6.62 2.30
CA THR A 236 19.34 -7.41 3.45
C THR A 236 17.90 -7.04 3.79
N ILE A 237 17.13 -8.03 4.25
CA ILE A 237 15.84 -7.84 4.91
C ILE A 237 15.98 -6.70 5.93
N PRO A 238 15.11 -5.67 5.90
CA PRO A 238 15.22 -4.49 6.76
C PRO A 238 15.34 -4.80 8.25
N LYS A 239 15.88 -3.85 9.02
CA LYS A 239 16.01 -3.98 10.48
C LYS A 239 14.69 -3.64 11.18
N TYR A 240 13.79 -4.60 11.23
CA TYR A 240 12.55 -4.53 12.01
C TYR A 240 12.84 -4.50 13.52
N ILE A 241 11.92 -3.90 14.28
CA ILE A 241 11.99 -3.81 15.75
C ILE A 241 11.39 -5.06 16.40
N THR A 242 10.30 -5.60 15.84
CA THR A 242 9.60 -6.78 16.36
C THR A 242 9.20 -7.74 15.24
N CYS A 243 8.84 -8.99 15.58
CA CYS A 243 8.29 -9.94 14.61
C CYS A 243 6.93 -9.46 14.08
N GLU A 244 6.16 -8.81 14.93
CA GLU A 244 4.86 -8.22 14.64
C GLU A 244 4.98 -7.13 13.55
N THR A 245 5.98 -6.23 13.67
CA THR A 245 6.33 -5.26 12.62
C THR A 245 6.70 -5.97 11.32
N TYR A 246 7.65 -6.91 11.39
CA TYR A 246 8.12 -7.70 10.24
C TYR A 246 6.98 -8.38 9.47
N MET A 247 6.02 -9.00 10.17
CA MET A 247 4.86 -9.63 9.53
C MET A 247 3.93 -8.58 8.89
N SER A 248 3.72 -7.43 9.53
CA SER A 248 2.85 -6.38 9.01
C SER A 248 3.38 -5.70 7.75
N GLU A 249 4.71 -5.61 7.58
CA GLU A 249 5.32 -5.01 6.39
C GLU A 249 5.49 -6.01 5.23
N LEU A 250 5.81 -7.29 5.49
CA LEU A 250 5.98 -8.29 4.43
C LEU A 250 4.66 -8.96 3.98
N PHE A 251 3.67 -9.07 4.87
CA PHE A 251 2.40 -9.75 4.61
C PHE A 251 1.16 -8.90 4.96
N PRO A 252 1.11 -7.59 4.66
CA PRO A 252 0.07 -6.67 5.16
C PRO A 252 -1.36 -7.14 4.91
N ILE A 253 -1.65 -7.71 3.73
CA ILE A 253 -3.01 -8.17 3.39
C ILE A 253 -3.41 -9.41 4.21
N PHE A 254 -2.46 -10.28 4.56
CA PHE A 254 -2.71 -11.42 5.45
C PHE A 254 -2.92 -10.96 6.89
N VAL A 255 -2.15 -9.98 7.37
CA VAL A 255 -2.36 -9.41 8.71
C VAL A 255 -3.70 -8.69 8.79
N GLN A 256 -4.13 -7.97 7.74
CA GLN A 256 -5.48 -7.38 7.65
C GLN A 256 -6.58 -8.44 7.73
N LYS A 257 -6.42 -9.57 7.02
CA LYS A 257 -7.32 -10.73 7.12
C LYS A 257 -7.34 -11.33 8.53
N MET A 258 -6.18 -11.49 9.18
CA MET A 258 -6.11 -12.01 10.56
C MET A 258 -6.78 -11.07 11.56
N VAL A 259 -6.66 -9.76 11.39
CA VAL A 259 -7.42 -8.76 12.17
C VAL A 259 -8.92 -8.94 11.93
N TYR A 260 -9.37 -9.02 10.67
CA TYR A 260 -10.78 -9.27 10.34
C TYR A 260 -11.33 -10.57 10.97
N ASP A 261 -10.57 -11.66 10.91
CA ASP A 261 -10.92 -12.96 11.51
C ASP A 261 -10.98 -12.90 13.04
N HIS A 262 -10.07 -12.16 13.66
CA HIS A 262 -10.07 -11.91 15.10
C HIS A 262 -11.19 -10.94 15.52
N MET A 263 -11.64 -10.05 14.62
CA MET A 263 -12.80 -9.19 14.85
C MET A 263 -14.13 -9.93 14.74
N GLY A 264 -14.24 -10.88 13.83
CA GLY A 264 -15.50 -11.47 13.38
C GLY A 264 -16.27 -10.54 12.42
N ALA A 265 -16.83 -11.11 11.35
CA ALA A 265 -17.44 -10.38 10.23
C ALA A 265 -18.51 -9.36 10.67
N ASP A 266 -19.46 -9.76 11.52
CA ASP A 266 -20.53 -8.88 12.02
C ASP A 266 -19.99 -7.63 12.73
N ASN A 267 -18.92 -7.79 13.50
CA ASN A 267 -18.32 -6.71 14.27
C ASN A 267 -17.40 -5.84 13.40
N ALA A 268 -16.63 -6.44 12.49
CA ALA A 268 -15.88 -5.71 11.47
C ALA A 268 -16.81 -4.81 10.63
N LYS A 269 -18.00 -5.32 10.27
CA LYS A 269 -19.06 -4.55 9.62
C LYS A 269 -19.64 -3.45 10.52
N LYS A 270 -20.09 -3.77 11.74
CA LYS A 270 -20.64 -2.77 12.69
C LYS A 270 -19.66 -1.61 12.95
N VAL A 271 -18.38 -1.90 13.17
CA VAL A 271 -17.32 -0.89 13.33
C VAL A 271 -17.16 -0.04 12.06
N SER A 272 -17.19 -0.67 10.88
CA SER A 272 -17.06 0.03 9.60
C SER A 272 -18.27 0.93 9.30
N ASP A 273 -19.48 0.50 9.62
CA ASP A 273 -20.71 1.29 9.43
C ASP A 273 -20.82 2.47 10.41
N LEU A 274 -20.37 2.30 11.67
CA LEU A 274 -20.19 3.40 12.63
C LEU A 274 -19.14 4.42 12.14
N PHE A 275 -18.00 3.94 11.65
CA PHE A 275 -16.95 4.83 11.12
C PHE A 275 -17.43 5.57 9.85
N ARG A 276 -18.23 4.93 8.99
CA ARG A 276 -18.92 5.60 7.87
C ARG A 276 -19.92 6.67 8.35
N ALA A 277 -20.55 6.50 9.52
CA ALA A 277 -21.42 7.53 10.09
C ALA A 277 -20.61 8.75 10.57
N ASP A 278 -19.56 8.53 11.38
CA ASP A 278 -18.62 9.59 11.81
C ASP A 278 -18.03 10.34 10.60
N LEU A 279 -17.64 9.61 9.54
CA LEU A 279 -17.11 10.19 8.31
C LEU A 279 -18.13 11.03 7.54
N ARG A 280 -19.39 10.60 7.42
CA ARG A 280 -20.45 11.42 6.77
C ARG A 280 -20.62 12.76 7.48
N ASP A 281 -20.51 12.78 8.80
CA ASP A 281 -20.67 14.00 9.60
C ASP A 281 -19.42 14.90 9.55
N LEU A 282 -18.22 14.31 9.51
CA LEU A 282 -16.99 15.05 9.21
C LEU A 282 -17.04 15.67 7.81
N ILE A 283 -17.39 14.90 6.78
CA ILE A 283 -17.53 15.36 5.39
C ILE A 283 -18.55 16.49 5.29
N ARG A 284 -19.72 16.34 5.92
CA ARG A 284 -20.78 17.36 6.00
C ARG A 284 -20.29 18.66 6.65
N THR A 285 -19.45 18.55 7.68
CA THR A 285 -18.84 19.70 8.38
C THR A 285 -17.81 20.40 7.50
N VAL A 286 -16.92 19.65 6.83
CA VAL A 286 -15.93 20.20 5.90
C VAL A 286 -16.59 20.82 4.66
N GLU A 287 -17.66 20.19 4.13
CA GLU A 287 -18.41 20.74 3.00
C GLU A 287 -19.08 22.08 3.36
N ALA A 288 -19.57 22.23 4.60
CA ALA A 288 -20.12 23.48 5.10
C ALA A 288 -19.05 24.57 5.26
N GLU A 289 -17.88 24.27 5.82
CA GLU A 289 -16.76 25.23 5.93
C GLU A 289 -16.21 25.62 4.55
N PHE A 290 -16.19 24.73 3.54
CA PHE A 290 -15.85 25.10 2.16
C PHE A 290 -16.94 25.95 1.49
N LYS A 291 -18.23 25.63 1.67
CA LYS A 291 -19.36 26.38 1.10
C LYS A 291 -19.51 27.79 1.68
N HIS A 292 -19.28 27.95 2.98
CA HIS A 292 -19.56 29.19 3.72
C HIS A 292 -18.30 29.91 4.22
N GLY A 293 -17.11 29.35 3.99
CA GLY A 293 -15.83 29.95 4.34
C GLY A 293 -15.37 30.99 3.34
N ASN A 294 -15.16 32.22 3.81
CA ASN A 294 -14.67 33.36 3.02
C ASN A 294 -13.17 33.29 2.66
N MET A 295 -12.50 32.15 2.94
CA MET A 295 -11.05 31.97 2.73
C MET A 295 -10.69 31.37 1.36
N LEU A 296 -11.67 30.94 0.56
CA LEU A 296 -11.46 30.26 -0.72
C LEU A 296 -12.13 31.04 -1.86
N ASN A 297 -11.44 31.14 -3.01
CA ASN A 297 -12.07 31.57 -4.25
C ASN A 297 -12.93 30.46 -4.85
N ASP A 298 -13.81 30.79 -5.79
CA ASP A 298 -14.87 29.89 -6.27
C ASP A 298 -14.31 28.66 -7.02
N GLU A 299 -13.21 28.83 -7.75
CA GLU A 299 -12.49 27.75 -8.44
C GLU A 299 -11.90 26.75 -7.41
N THR A 300 -11.13 27.24 -6.44
CA THR A 300 -10.53 26.40 -5.39
C THR A 300 -11.61 25.73 -4.54
N ARG A 301 -12.70 26.44 -4.23
CA ARG A 301 -13.87 25.87 -3.54
C ARG A 301 -14.47 24.72 -4.34
N THR A 302 -14.68 24.89 -5.65
CA THR A 302 -15.24 23.86 -6.52
C THR A 302 -14.34 22.62 -6.56
N VAL A 303 -13.03 22.80 -6.81
CA VAL A 303 -12.04 21.71 -6.83
C VAL A 303 -11.96 20.97 -5.49
N LEU A 304 -12.05 21.67 -4.36
CA LEU A 304 -12.05 21.05 -3.03
C LEU A 304 -13.36 20.32 -2.71
N LEU A 305 -14.52 20.87 -3.10
CA LEU A 305 -15.83 20.22 -2.93
C LEU A 305 -15.92 18.93 -3.76
N ASP A 306 -15.45 18.93 -5.00
CA ASP A 306 -15.51 17.73 -5.85
C ASP A 306 -14.48 16.67 -5.43
N LYS A 307 -13.30 17.07 -4.93
CA LYS A 307 -12.37 16.16 -4.25
C LYS A 307 -12.98 15.55 -2.97
N LEU A 308 -13.75 16.34 -2.21
CA LEU A 308 -14.41 15.87 -0.98
C LEU A 308 -15.55 14.88 -1.29
N ARG A 309 -16.36 15.14 -2.32
CA ARG A 309 -17.45 14.26 -2.79
C ARG A 309 -16.95 12.92 -3.32
N ASN A 310 -15.83 12.94 -4.04
CA ASN A 310 -15.24 11.74 -4.65
C ASN A 310 -14.28 10.98 -3.70
N ASN A 311 -14.23 11.35 -2.42
CA ASN A 311 -13.39 10.68 -1.43
C ASN A 311 -14.07 9.39 -0.92
N THR A 312 -13.44 8.23 -1.14
CA THR A 312 -13.99 6.92 -0.70
C THR A 312 -13.15 6.32 0.42
N PHE A 313 -13.85 5.72 1.39
CA PHE A 313 -13.26 5.23 2.63
C PHE A 313 -13.44 3.72 2.71
N ASN A 314 -12.34 2.99 2.60
CA ASN A 314 -12.33 1.55 2.57
C ASN A 314 -11.77 1.01 3.89
N LEU A 315 -12.52 0.09 4.49
CA LEU A 315 -12.44 -0.24 5.91
C LEU A 315 -12.24 -1.75 6.08
N ILE A 316 -12.21 -2.22 7.32
CA ILE A 316 -11.86 -3.61 7.64
C ILE A 316 -12.90 -4.63 7.15
N ASP A 317 -14.11 -4.18 6.80
CA ASP A 317 -15.14 -4.98 6.14
C ASP A 317 -14.99 -5.10 4.60
N HIS A 318 -13.83 -4.76 4.03
CA HIS A 318 -13.59 -4.88 2.59
C HIS A 318 -13.78 -6.35 2.12
N PRO A 319 -14.59 -6.63 1.07
CA PRO A 319 -15.00 -8.00 0.71
C PRO A 319 -13.87 -8.99 0.38
N ILE A 320 -12.63 -8.53 0.20
CA ILE A 320 -11.47 -9.41 0.02
C ILE A 320 -11.16 -10.25 1.26
N PHE A 321 -11.59 -9.82 2.45
CA PHE A 321 -11.33 -10.52 3.71
C PHE A 321 -12.38 -11.59 4.03
N GLU A 322 -13.43 -11.74 3.24
CA GLU A 322 -14.36 -12.88 3.33
C GLU A 322 -13.63 -14.19 3.04
N ASP A 323 -13.85 -15.25 3.83
CA ASP A 323 -13.06 -16.49 3.77
C ASP A 323 -12.98 -17.08 2.34
N SER A 324 -14.14 -17.18 1.68
CA SER A 324 -14.27 -17.72 0.32
C SER A 324 -13.57 -16.86 -0.75
N MET A 325 -13.43 -15.54 -0.53
CA MET A 325 -12.72 -14.67 -1.45
C MET A 325 -11.21 -14.67 -1.15
N PHE A 326 -10.84 -14.63 0.13
CA PHE A 326 -9.46 -14.64 0.55
C PHE A 326 -8.77 -15.95 0.14
N GLU A 327 -9.36 -17.12 0.39
CA GLU A 327 -8.76 -18.40 -0.01
C GLU A 327 -8.63 -18.51 -1.54
N LYS A 328 -9.63 -18.06 -2.31
CA LYS A 328 -9.62 -18.10 -3.77
C LYS A 328 -8.45 -17.32 -4.40
N TYR A 329 -8.08 -16.16 -3.84
CA TYR A 329 -7.03 -15.31 -4.42
C TYR A 329 -5.69 -15.44 -3.69
N PHE A 330 -5.71 -15.42 -2.35
CA PHE A 330 -4.56 -15.40 -1.42
C PHE A 330 -4.29 -16.77 -0.75
N GLY A 331 -4.97 -17.85 -1.14
CA GLY A 331 -4.68 -19.20 -0.63
C GLY A 331 -3.28 -19.71 -1.01
N ASN A 332 -2.74 -19.29 -2.16
CA ASN A 332 -1.37 -19.63 -2.56
C ASN A 332 -0.36 -18.59 -2.06
N LEU A 333 0.15 -18.81 -0.86
CA LEU A 333 1.20 -18.03 -0.20
C LEU A 333 2.54 -18.79 -0.20
N THR A 334 3.64 -18.08 -0.49
CA THR A 334 5.00 -18.54 -0.15
C THR A 334 5.61 -17.70 0.98
N THR A 335 6.29 -18.36 1.91
CA THR A 335 7.08 -17.73 2.98
C THR A 335 8.58 -17.76 2.71
N GLU A 336 9.01 -18.42 1.63
CA GLU A 336 10.39 -18.39 1.13
C GLU A 336 10.71 -17.00 0.54
N TYR A 337 11.93 -16.51 0.78
CA TYR A 337 12.41 -15.20 0.33
C TYR A 337 11.33 -14.08 0.48
N PRO A 338 10.77 -13.89 1.69
CA PRO A 338 9.45 -13.25 1.84
C PRO A 338 9.44 -11.76 1.48
N LEU A 339 10.60 -11.09 1.57
CA LEU A 339 10.81 -9.76 1.00
C LEU A 339 10.62 -9.80 -0.53
N LEU A 340 11.36 -10.67 -1.21
CA LEU A 340 11.32 -10.75 -2.68
C LEU A 340 9.92 -11.13 -3.20
N ASN A 341 9.21 -11.99 -2.47
CA ASN A 341 7.86 -12.45 -2.81
C ASN A 341 6.73 -11.51 -2.35
N GLN A 342 7.01 -10.33 -1.77
CA GLN A 342 5.98 -9.34 -1.38
C GLN A 342 4.95 -9.08 -2.48
N PHE A 343 5.38 -8.85 -3.72
CA PHE A 343 4.48 -8.61 -4.85
C PHE A 343 3.61 -9.85 -5.17
N ALA A 344 4.22 -11.03 -5.24
CA ALA A 344 3.55 -12.29 -5.54
C ALA A 344 2.52 -12.68 -4.46
N ASN A 345 2.81 -12.36 -3.20
CA ASN A 345 1.96 -12.64 -2.04
C ASN A 345 0.85 -11.60 -1.83
N ASN A 346 1.12 -10.31 -2.02
CA ASN A 346 0.19 -9.23 -1.65
C ASN A 346 -0.50 -8.56 -2.85
N ALA A 347 0.27 -8.14 -3.86
CA ALA A 347 -0.25 -7.30 -4.96
C ALA A 347 -0.84 -8.14 -6.11
N LYS A 348 -0.16 -9.21 -6.52
CA LYS A 348 -0.58 -10.08 -7.62
C LYS A 348 -1.97 -10.71 -7.37
N PRO A 349 -2.30 -11.22 -6.17
CA PRO A 349 -3.66 -11.70 -5.88
C PRO A 349 -4.71 -10.59 -5.87
N MET A 350 -4.37 -9.38 -5.43
CA MET A 350 -5.28 -8.24 -5.44
C MET A 350 -5.64 -7.82 -6.88
N ILE A 351 -4.68 -7.85 -7.81
CA ILE A 351 -4.92 -7.62 -9.25
C ILE A 351 -5.93 -8.65 -9.80
N ARG A 352 -5.78 -9.95 -9.47
CA ARG A 352 -6.77 -10.99 -9.83
C ARG A 352 -8.14 -10.76 -9.21
N ALA A 353 -8.20 -10.27 -7.97
CA ALA A 353 -9.45 -10.04 -7.27
C ALA A 353 -10.22 -8.83 -7.83
N ALA A 354 -9.52 -7.76 -8.19
CA ALA A 354 -10.09 -6.51 -8.69
C ALA A 354 -10.54 -6.55 -10.17
N LYS A 355 -10.25 -7.62 -10.92
CA LYS A 355 -10.66 -7.75 -12.32
C LYS A 355 -12.19 -7.72 -12.47
N GLY A 356 -12.71 -6.82 -13.31
CA GLY A 356 -14.15 -6.61 -13.45
C GLY A 356 -14.79 -5.85 -12.27
N ARG A 357 -14.00 -5.13 -11.48
CA ARG A 357 -14.44 -4.29 -10.35
C ARG A 357 -13.88 -2.88 -10.52
N GLY A 358 -14.45 -1.90 -9.82
CA GLY A 358 -13.92 -0.53 -9.83
C GLY A 358 -12.56 -0.42 -9.13
N ASN A 359 -11.87 0.70 -9.37
CA ASN A 359 -10.50 0.93 -8.86
C ASN A 359 -10.43 0.94 -7.31
N GLU A 360 -11.54 1.31 -6.67
CA GLU A 360 -11.73 1.30 -5.23
C GLU A 360 -11.53 -0.09 -4.60
N PHE A 361 -11.70 -1.19 -5.37
CA PHE A 361 -11.41 -2.55 -4.85
C PHE A 361 -9.93 -2.80 -4.55
N PHE A 362 -9.01 -1.95 -5.03
CA PHE A 362 -7.59 -2.00 -4.66
C PHE A 362 -7.30 -1.34 -3.29
N TRP A 363 -8.26 -0.62 -2.71
CA TRP A 363 -8.05 0.21 -1.53
C TRP A 363 -8.48 -0.61 -0.30
N THR A 364 -7.53 -1.19 0.43
CA THR A 364 -7.79 -1.79 1.75
C THR A 364 -7.35 -0.82 2.86
N PRO A 365 -7.90 -0.93 4.08
CA PRO A 365 -7.43 -0.13 5.20
C PRO A 365 -5.94 -0.38 5.46
N ARG A 366 -5.17 0.69 5.71
CA ARG A 366 -3.78 0.53 6.18
C ARG A 366 -3.78 -0.04 7.59
N LEU A 367 -2.76 -0.80 7.92
CA LEU A 367 -2.43 -1.15 9.31
C LEU A 367 -1.36 -0.22 9.92
N ASP A 368 -0.88 0.76 9.16
CA ASP A 368 0.23 1.62 9.53
C ASP A 368 0.09 3.04 8.89
N ALA A 369 1.03 3.93 9.21
CA ALA A 369 1.04 5.30 8.69
C ALA A 369 1.62 5.44 7.25
N SER A 370 2.15 4.37 6.65
CA SER A 370 3.05 4.41 5.48
C SER A 370 2.53 3.63 4.27
N HIS A 371 2.01 2.41 4.38
CA HIS A 371 1.93 1.47 3.25
C HIS A 371 0.76 1.63 2.22
N LEU A 372 0.23 2.84 1.97
CA LEU A 372 -0.60 3.04 0.74
C LEU A 372 0.25 2.92 -0.55
N PHE A 373 1.57 3.04 -0.43
CA PHE A 373 2.51 3.09 -1.54
C PHE A 373 2.73 1.77 -2.31
N TYR A 374 2.31 0.60 -1.81
CA TYR A 374 2.78 -0.67 -2.38
C TYR A 374 1.83 -1.42 -3.33
N VAL A 375 0.50 -1.16 -3.28
CA VAL A 375 -0.45 -1.70 -4.28
C VAL A 375 -0.97 -0.58 -5.16
N TYR A 376 -1.75 0.35 -4.60
CA TYR A 376 -2.20 1.53 -5.35
C TYR A 376 -1.01 2.44 -5.71
N GLY A 377 -0.03 2.61 -4.82
CA GLY A 377 1.21 3.29 -5.17
C GLY A 377 2.00 2.56 -6.26
N SER A 378 2.42 1.29 -6.12
CA SER A 378 3.15 0.58 -7.20
C SER A 378 2.43 0.64 -8.55
N ILE A 379 1.11 0.44 -8.59
CA ILE A 379 0.32 0.57 -9.81
C ILE A 379 0.36 2.02 -10.31
N ARG A 380 -0.01 3.01 -9.49
CA ARG A 380 -0.09 4.41 -9.91
C ARG A 380 1.30 5.04 -10.13
N ILE A 381 2.38 4.49 -9.60
CA ILE A 381 3.76 4.99 -9.73
C ILE A 381 4.45 4.33 -10.92
N VAL A 382 4.14 3.08 -11.27
CA VAL A 382 4.39 2.60 -12.64
C VAL A 382 3.65 3.50 -13.62
N LEU A 383 2.39 3.87 -13.34
CA LEU A 383 1.67 4.83 -14.17
C LEU A 383 2.27 6.25 -14.11
N SER A 384 2.79 6.76 -12.99
CA SER A 384 3.26 8.15 -12.82
C SER A 384 4.75 8.39 -13.08
N PHE A 385 5.61 7.37 -13.08
CA PHE A 385 6.91 7.49 -13.76
C PHE A 385 6.76 7.57 -15.27
N LEU A 386 5.58 7.21 -15.79
CA LEU A 386 5.23 7.37 -17.18
C LEU A 386 4.35 8.63 -17.38
N ILE A 387 3.44 8.95 -16.46
CA ILE A 387 2.63 10.18 -16.43
C ILE A 387 3.37 11.27 -15.65
N LEU A 388 4.27 11.98 -16.35
CA LEU A 388 4.48 13.39 -16.04
C LEU A 388 3.21 14.17 -16.46
N PRO A 389 2.65 15.04 -15.60
CA PRO A 389 1.56 15.91 -16.00
C PRO A 389 2.10 16.95 -17.00
N VAL A 390 1.58 16.92 -18.23
CA VAL A 390 1.79 18.00 -19.19
C VAL A 390 0.88 19.17 -18.80
N TYR A 391 1.52 20.26 -18.39
CA TYR A 391 0.96 21.62 -18.34
C TYR A 391 1.58 22.44 -19.48
#